data_AF-A0A8X7CLB9-F1
#
_entry.id   AF-A0A8X7CLB9-F1
#
_cell.length_a   1.000
_cell.length_b   1.000
_cell.length_c   1.000
_cell.angle_alpha   90.00
_cell.angle_beta   90.00
_cell.angle_gamma   90.00
#
_symmetry.space_group_name_H-M   'P 1'
#
loop_
_entity.id
_entity.type
_entity.pdbx_description
1 polymer ?
#
loop_
_entity_poly.entity_id
_entity_poly.type
_entity_poly.pdbx_seq_one_letter_code
_entity_poly.pdbx_strand_id
1 'polypeptide(L)'
;MEGSSVFKLFKTTIHIIYWIKWFIAYIAIRFSNAYHKRRFNLYDIYALGDPVKLGFIVPQLEKDLESPFPESHLAECADEVVFYGVNSKSECVLVRIARSDSKVANAWIYLKLCNGKTYNLTETVDRQQLLDGKCQTFSCGKLQLHYLSPMRRWRIFFNGMLKERSDDKKDCEESVFVKFVFLWKAASDVYDCTLDTNLKGFANAMARSEWKSALAPPVKEFTEIVNCYSQTGVLDGTVSINDGPEYEMYLFGEKVRNLGKCANTGGCKFTTILGNTPATGFYFHLTNMSSPYVFNNLPFGFVLQGGGDIVALKDLDIDIQSQGSKKIESLFKANFSAGNSLR
;
A
#
# COMPACT_ATOMS: atom_id res chain seq x y z
N MET A 1 -48.39 14.81 13.86
CA MET A 1 -47.99 13.38 13.96
C MET A 1 -47.62 12.74 12.60
N GLU A 2 -47.60 13.47 11.47
CA GLU A 2 -47.32 12.88 10.14
C GLU A 2 -45.83 12.75 9.79
N GLY A 3 -44.94 13.57 10.36
CA GLY A 3 -43.50 13.51 10.10
C GLY A 3 -42.81 12.22 10.55
N SER A 4 -43.40 11.48 11.51
CA SER A 4 -42.81 10.23 12.02
C SER A 4 -43.04 9.02 11.10
N SER A 5 -44.09 9.02 10.27
CA SER A 5 -44.43 7.86 9.42
C SER A 5 -43.61 7.86 8.13
N VAL A 6 -43.49 9.02 7.48
CA VAL A 6 -42.71 9.21 6.25
C VAL A 6 -41.21 8.94 6.51
N PHE A 7 -40.69 9.41 7.65
CA PHE A 7 -39.28 9.17 8.02
C PHE A 7 -39.00 7.68 8.32
N LYS A 8 -39.96 6.96 8.89
CA LYS A 8 -39.85 5.50 9.11
C LYS A 8 -39.91 4.73 7.79
N LEU A 9 -40.81 5.10 6.88
CA LEU A 9 -40.91 4.48 5.56
C LEU A 9 -39.62 4.67 4.76
N PHE A 10 -39.09 5.89 4.72
CA PHE A 10 -37.86 6.22 3.99
C PHE A 10 -36.64 5.45 4.52
N LYS A 11 -36.49 5.36 5.86
CA LYS A 11 -35.45 4.54 6.48
C LYS A 11 -35.59 3.05 6.16
N THR A 12 -36.81 2.53 6.12
CA THR A 12 -37.09 1.12 5.80
C THR A 12 -36.72 0.80 4.36
N THR A 13 -37.07 1.67 3.41
CA THR A 13 -36.72 1.51 1.99
C THR A 13 -35.21 1.53 1.77
N ILE A 14 -34.48 2.46 2.40
CA ILE A 14 -33.00 2.52 2.32
C ILE A 14 -32.38 1.22 2.86
N HIS A 15 -32.90 0.72 3.99
CA HIS A 15 -32.42 -0.51 4.60
C HIS A 15 -32.65 -1.73 3.69
N ILE A 16 -33.82 -1.84 3.07
CA ILE A 16 -34.11 -2.94 2.13
C ILE A 16 -33.19 -2.87 0.91
N ILE A 17 -33.03 -1.69 0.30
CA ILE A 17 -32.13 -1.49 -0.86
C ILE A 17 -30.70 -1.88 -0.48
N TYR A 18 -30.23 -1.47 0.70
CA TYR A 18 -28.91 -1.84 1.20
C TYR A 18 -28.71 -3.35 1.24
N TRP A 19 -29.64 -4.11 1.84
CA TRP A 19 -29.51 -5.56 1.96
C TRP A 19 -29.62 -6.29 0.62
N ILE A 20 -30.45 -5.79 -0.31
CA ILE A 20 -30.51 -6.32 -1.67
C ILE A 20 -29.15 -6.15 -2.35
N LYS A 21 -28.58 -4.94 -2.30
CA LYS A 21 -27.26 -4.64 -2.88
C LYS A 21 -26.16 -5.46 -2.22
N TRP A 22 -26.21 -5.59 -0.90
CA TRP A 22 -25.28 -6.40 -0.15
C TRP A 22 -25.29 -7.85 -0.61
N PHE A 23 -26.48 -8.44 -0.75
CA PHE A 23 -26.62 -9.82 -1.19
C PHE A 23 -26.08 -10.02 -2.61
N ILE A 24 -26.46 -9.14 -3.55
CA ILE A 24 -25.98 -9.17 -4.93
C ILE A 24 -24.45 -9.03 -4.98
N ALA A 25 -23.87 -8.07 -4.25
CA ALA A 25 -22.43 -7.86 -4.20
C ALA A 25 -21.70 -9.07 -3.56
N TYR A 26 -22.20 -9.59 -2.45
CA TYR A 26 -21.61 -10.73 -1.76
C TYR A 26 -21.53 -11.96 -2.67
N ILE A 27 -22.63 -12.27 -3.37
CA ILE A 27 -22.68 -13.37 -4.33
C ILE A 27 -21.73 -13.12 -5.51
N ALA A 28 -21.73 -11.92 -6.08
CA ALA A 28 -20.86 -11.57 -7.21
C ALA A 28 -19.37 -11.65 -6.86
N ILE A 29 -18.95 -11.15 -5.69
CA ILE A 29 -17.56 -11.26 -5.21
C ILE A 29 -17.20 -12.73 -4.97
N ARG A 30 -18.09 -13.51 -4.34
CA ARG A 30 -17.86 -14.95 -4.10
C ARG A 30 -17.62 -15.70 -5.40
N PHE A 31 -18.44 -15.46 -6.43
CA PHE A 31 -18.22 -16.03 -7.75
C PHE A 31 -16.91 -15.55 -8.35
N SER A 32 -16.65 -14.24 -8.35
CA SER A 32 -15.38 -13.67 -8.85
C SER A 32 -14.17 -14.35 -8.21
N ASN A 33 -14.12 -14.44 -6.88
CA ASN A 33 -13.01 -15.04 -6.15
C ASN A 33 -12.87 -16.56 -6.39
N ALA A 34 -13.96 -17.27 -6.70
CA ALA A 34 -13.90 -18.68 -7.04
C ALA A 34 -13.29 -18.93 -8.44
N TYR A 35 -13.49 -18.01 -9.38
CA TYR A 35 -12.92 -18.10 -10.72
C TYR A 35 -11.47 -17.58 -10.79
N HIS A 36 -11.06 -16.69 -9.89
CA HIS A 36 -9.70 -16.17 -9.85
C HIS A 36 -8.78 -17.06 -9.02
N LYS A 37 -7.64 -17.45 -9.61
CA LYS A 37 -6.59 -18.16 -8.88
C LYS A 37 -5.85 -17.20 -7.95
N ARG A 38 -5.53 -17.65 -6.74
CA ARG A 38 -4.65 -16.93 -5.82
C ARG A 38 -3.27 -16.73 -6.45
N ARG A 39 -2.82 -15.48 -6.51
CA ARG A 39 -1.57 -15.07 -7.16
C ARG A 39 -0.34 -15.70 -6.51
N PHE A 40 -0.34 -15.81 -5.17
CA PHE A 40 0.82 -16.25 -4.39
C PHE A 40 0.71 -17.69 -3.87
N ASN A 41 -0.23 -18.49 -4.38
CA ASN A 41 -0.28 -19.92 -4.09
C ASN A 41 0.68 -20.69 -5.00
N LEU A 42 1.98 -20.42 -4.83
CA LEU A 42 3.06 -20.87 -5.71
C LEU A 42 3.90 -22.00 -5.12
N TYR A 43 3.84 -22.17 -3.80
CA TYR A 43 4.68 -23.10 -3.06
C TYR A 43 3.86 -24.29 -2.57
N ASP A 44 4.48 -25.46 -2.60
CA ASP A 44 3.90 -26.72 -2.13
C ASP A 44 5.02 -27.57 -1.50
N ILE A 45 4.98 -27.70 -0.17
CA ILE A 45 5.98 -28.44 0.60
C ILE A 45 5.97 -29.95 0.30
N TYR A 46 4.92 -30.46 -0.33
CA TYR A 46 4.78 -31.86 -0.69
C TYR A 46 5.14 -32.16 -2.15
N ALA A 47 5.51 -31.14 -2.94
CA ALA A 47 5.91 -31.28 -4.34
C ALA A 47 7.35 -31.81 -4.49
N LEU A 48 7.60 -33.03 -3.99
CA LEU A 48 8.91 -33.68 -4.04
C LEU A 48 9.44 -33.74 -5.48
N GLY A 49 10.67 -33.25 -5.68
CA GLY A 49 11.33 -33.21 -7.00
C GLY A 49 11.06 -31.94 -7.83
N ASP A 50 10.19 -31.04 -7.37
CA ASP A 50 9.97 -29.73 -8.01
C ASP A 50 10.66 -28.61 -7.21
N PRO A 51 11.87 -28.17 -7.60
CA PRO A 51 12.61 -27.16 -6.84
C PRO A 51 11.95 -25.76 -6.85
N VAL A 52 11.04 -25.48 -7.80
CA VAL A 52 10.32 -24.20 -7.84
C VAL A 52 9.21 -24.21 -6.79
N LYS A 53 8.39 -25.26 -6.75
CA LYS A 53 7.31 -25.39 -5.76
C LYS A 53 7.83 -25.57 -4.34
N LEU A 54 8.97 -26.24 -4.17
CA LEU A 54 9.64 -26.37 -2.88
C LEU A 54 10.34 -25.08 -2.42
N GLY A 55 10.39 -24.05 -3.27
CA GLY A 55 10.96 -22.74 -2.93
C GLY A 55 12.48 -22.64 -3.01
N PHE A 56 13.16 -23.63 -3.58
CA PHE A 56 14.60 -23.55 -3.86
C PHE A 56 14.91 -22.62 -5.03
N ILE A 57 13.99 -22.51 -5.99
CA ILE A 57 14.10 -21.61 -7.15
C ILE A 57 12.92 -20.64 -7.13
N VAL A 58 13.22 -19.35 -7.25
CA VAL A 58 12.19 -18.29 -7.30
C VAL A 58 11.27 -18.50 -8.52
N PRO A 59 9.94 -18.62 -8.31
CA PRO A 59 8.97 -18.75 -9.39
C PRO A 59 9.03 -17.59 -10.39
N GLN A 60 8.79 -17.88 -11.67
CA GLN A 60 8.80 -16.85 -12.72
C GLN A 60 7.73 -15.77 -12.47
N LEU A 61 6.56 -16.16 -11.96
CA LEU A 61 5.49 -15.21 -11.64
C LEU A 61 5.93 -14.13 -10.63
N GLU A 62 6.73 -14.49 -9.62
CA GLU A 62 7.25 -13.49 -8.67
C GLU A 62 8.18 -12.50 -9.36
N LYS A 63 9.02 -12.96 -10.30
CA LYS A 63 9.89 -12.10 -11.10
C LYS A 63 9.07 -11.15 -11.97
N ASP A 64 8.04 -11.67 -12.63
CA ASP A 64 7.19 -10.88 -13.53
C ASP A 64 6.43 -9.79 -12.76
N LEU A 65 5.96 -10.09 -11.54
CA LEU A 65 5.23 -9.16 -10.68
C LEU A 65 6.11 -8.06 -10.07
N GLU A 66 7.36 -8.38 -9.74
CA GLU A 66 8.31 -7.43 -9.15
C GLU A 66 9.05 -6.62 -10.22
N SER A 67 9.00 -7.03 -11.49
CA SER A 67 9.62 -6.29 -12.58
C SER A 67 8.80 -5.08 -13.00
N PRO A 68 9.47 -4.02 -13.51
CA PRO A 68 8.79 -2.97 -14.26
C PRO A 68 8.06 -3.59 -15.46
N PHE A 69 6.78 -3.25 -15.63
CA PHE A 69 5.96 -3.79 -16.73
C PHE A 69 6.29 -3.13 -18.08
N PRO A 70 5.98 -3.76 -19.22
CA PRO A 70 6.14 -3.12 -20.53
C PRO A 70 5.23 -1.89 -20.68
N GLU A 71 5.60 -0.98 -21.59
CA GLU A 71 4.83 0.25 -21.88
C GLU A 71 3.36 -0.01 -22.22
N SER A 72 3.03 -1.16 -22.81
CA SER A 72 1.64 -1.55 -23.10
C SER A 72 0.77 -1.69 -21.85
N HIS A 73 1.36 -2.05 -20.71
CA HIS A 73 0.68 -2.13 -19.42
C HIS A 73 0.39 -0.73 -18.85
N LEU A 74 1.34 0.20 -19.03
CA LEU A 74 1.30 1.56 -18.46
C LEU A 74 0.16 2.42 -19.03
N ALA A 75 -0.39 2.02 -20.19
CA ALA A 75 -1.53 2.70 -20.81
C ALA A 75 -2.81 2.64 -19.96
N GLU A 76 -3.01 1.58 -19.19
CA GLU A 76 -4.24 1.37 -18.41
C GLU A 76 -4.00 1.13 -16.92
N CYS A 77 -2.84 0.58 -16.58
CA CYS A 77 -2.55 0.06 -15.26
C CYS A 77 -1.39 0.81 -14.60
N ALA A 78 -1.47 0.91 -13.29
CA ALA A 78 -0.42 1.41 -12.46
C ALA A 78 0.77 0.45 -12.51
N ASP A 79 1.95 1.04 -12.43
CA ASP A 79 3.19 0.34 -12.23
C ASP A 79 4.01 1.10 -11.19
N GLU A 80 3.63 0.86 -9.93
CA GLU A 80 4.15 1.58 -8.78
C GLU A 80 4.70 0.63 -7.72
N VAL A 81 5.79 1.07 -7.09
CA VAL A 81 6.38 0.43 -5.91
C VAL A 81 6.67 1.51 -4.86
N VAL A 82 6.31 1.19 -3.62
CA VAL A 82 6.47 2.05 -2.44
C VAL A 82 7.18 1.28 -1.36
N PHE A 83 8.14 1.92 -0.70
CA PHE A 83 8.73 1.45 0.54
C PHE A 83 8.56 2.50 1.62
N TYR A 84 8.16 2.03 2.79
CA TYR A 84 8.06 2.83 4.00
C TYR A 84 8.83 2.14 5.13
N GLY A 85 9.43 2.92 6.02
CA GLY A 85 10.00 2.41 7.26
C GLY A 85 10.13 3.48 8.32
N VAL A 86 9.95 3.08 9.58
CA VAL A 86 10.12 3.91 10.77
C VAL A 86 10.80 3.16 11.91
N ASN A 87 11.25 3.88 12.93
CA ASN A 87 11.70 3.28 14.19
C ASN A 87 11.32 4.13 15.41
N SER A 88 11.70 3.65 16.60
CA SER A 88 11.44 4.31 17.88
C SER A 88 12.18 5.65 18.07
N LYS A 89 13.14 5.99 17.20
CA LYS A 89 13.83 7.29 17.22
C LYS A 89 13.10 8.37 16.39
N SER A 90 11.88 8.08 15.93
CA SER A 90 11.14 8.92 14.98
C SER A 90 11.87 9.13 13.64
N GLU A 91 12.79 8.23 13.29
CA GLU A 91 13.35 8.22 11.94
C GLU A 91 12.32 7.64 10.97
N CYS A 92 12.33 8.13 9.74
CA CYS A 92 11.36 7.73 8.72
C CYS A 92 12.00 7.76 7.34
N VAL A 93 11.68 6.75 6.52
CA VAL A 93 11.94 6.75 5.08
C VAL A 93 10.64 6.37 4.38
N LEU A 94 10.27 7.16 3.38
CA LEU A 94 9.25 6.83 2.40
C LEU A 94 9.86 7.10 1.02
N VAL A 95 9.96 6.05 0.21
CA VAL A 95 10.39 6.15 -1.19
C VAL A 95 9.35 5.51 -2.08
N ARG A 96 9.08 6.14 -3.22
CA ARG A 96 8.11 5.66 -4.20
C ARG A 96 8.60 5.95 -5.60
N ILE A 97 8.39 5.00 -6.50
CA ILE A 97 8.45 5.24 -7.95
C ILE A 97 7.14 4.74 -8.55
N ALA A 98 6.46 5.61 -9.30
CA ALA A 98 5.32 5.27 -10.12
C ALA A 98 5.62 5.59 -11.58
N ARG A 99 5.50 4.59 -12.44
CA ARG A 99 5.77 4.72 -13.88
C ARG A 99 4.49 5.15 -14.58
N SER A 100 4.61 6.12 -15.50
CA SER A 100 3.53 6.52 -16.39
C SER A 100 3.82 6.08 -17.82
N ASP A 101 2.82 6.20 -18.67
CA ASP A 101 3.04 6.15 -20.11
C ASP A 101 4.07 7.22 -20.54
N SER A 102 4.63 7.06 -21.74
CA SER A 102 5.57 8.00 -22.36
C SER A 102 6.98 8.02 -21.75
N LYS A 103 7.45 6.91 -21.15
CA LYS A 103 8.82 6.78 -20.59
C LYS A 103 9.15 7.76 -19.46
N VAL A 104 8.13 8.26 -18.77
CA VAL A 104 8.27 9.16 -17.62
C VAL A 104 7.94 8.39 -16.33
N ALA A 105 8.61 8.73 -15.24
CA ALA A 105 8.27 8.22 -13.92
C ALA A 105 8.17 9.36 -12.92
N ASN A 106 7.38 9.11 -11.88
CA ASN A 106 7.24 9.99 -10.73
C ASN A 106 7.89 9.37 -9.50
N ALA A 107 8.91 10.03 -8.96
CA ALA A 107 9.62 9.67 -7.73
C ALA A 107 9.18 10.54 -6.56
N TRP A 108 9.03 9.92 -5.39
CA TRP A 108 8.86 10.61 -4.12
C TRP A 108 9.88 10.10 -3.13
N ILE A 109 10.49 11.02 -2.38
CA ILE A 109 11.38 10.73 -1.27
C ILE A 109 10.97 11.63 -0.12
N TYR A 110 10.74 11.02 1.03
CA TYR A 110 10.65 11.68 2.31
C TYR A 110 11.58 10.92 3.26
N LEU A 111 12.57 11.62 3.81
CA LEU A 111 13.52 11.10 4.77
C LEU A 111 13.49 11.99 6.02
N LYS A 112 13.39 11.40 7.20
CA LYS A 112 13.49 12.07 8.49
C LYS A 112 14.56 11.40 9.33
N LEU A 113 15.50 12.20 9.82
CA LEU A 113 16.57 11.75 10.74
C LEU A 113 16.16 11.98 12.20
N CYS A 114 16.88 11.33 13.13
CA CYS A 114 16.62 11.42 14.58
C CYS A 114 16.75 12.84 15.14
N ASN A 115 17.52 13.71 14.46
CA ASN A 115 17.67 15.12 14.81
C ASN A 115 16.45 15.98 14.41
N GLY A 116 15.39 15.39 13.87
CA GLY A 116 14.17 16.07 13.46
C GLY A 116 14.22 16.70 12.06
N LYS A 117 15.40 16.75 11.41
CA LYS A 117 15.51 17.27 10.05
C LYS A 117 14.83 16.35 9.05
N THR A 118 14.18 16.96 8.07
CA THR A 118 13.46 16.27 6.99
C THR A 118 14.06 16.63 5.64
N TYR A 119 14.05 15.68 4.71
CA TYR A 119 14.63 15.79 3.38
C TYR A 119 13.63 15.29 2.35
N ASN A 120 13.26 16.15 1.40
CA ASN A 120 12.21 15.86 0.42
C ASN A 120 12.70 16.08 -1.01
N LEU A 121 12.24 15.24 -1.93
CA LEU A 121 12.54 15.41 -3.35
C LEU A 121 11.67 16.52 -3.96
N THR A 122 12.31 17.51 -4.57
CA THR A 122 11.64 18.65 -5.23
C THR A 122 11.19 18.31 -6.64
N GLU A 123 12.10 17.78 -7.46
CA GLU A 123 11.81 17.35 -8.83
C GLU A 123 11.35 15.90 -8.81
N THR A 124 10.03 15.74 -8.81
CA THR A 124 9.41 14.41 -8.66
C THR A 124 9.21 13.70 -10.00
N VAL A 125 9.43 14.34 -11.15
CA VAL A 125 9.16 13.75 -12.47
C VAL A 125 10.43 13.76 -13.30
N ASP A 126 10.84 12.59 -13.78
CA ASP A 126 12.01 12.46 -14.65
C ASP A 126 11.82 11.28 -15.63
N ARG A 127 12.66 11.24 -16.66
CA ARG A 127 12.73 10.15 -17.62
C ARG A 127 13.20 8.87 -16.94
N GLN A 128 12.57 7.77 -17.33
CA GLN A 128 13.03 6.45 -16.96
C GLN A 128 14.30 6.11 -17.73
N GLN A 129 15.21 5.39 -17.08
CA GLN A 129 16.32 4.78 -17.80
C GLN A 129 15.75 3.70 -18.72
N LEU A 130 16.03 3.81 -20.02
CA LEU A 130 15.72 2.77 -21.00
C LEU A 130 16.55 1.55 -20.64
N LEU A 131 15.89 0.54 -20.08
CA LEU A 131 16.52 -0.71 -19.71
C LEU A 131 15.96 -1.81 -20.60
N ASP A 132 16.86 -2.53 -21.26
CA ASP A 132 16.53 -3.64 -22.16
C ASP A 132 15.76 -4.73 -21.39
N GLY A 133 14.91 -5.49 -22.08
CA GLY A 133 13.70 -6.20 -21.61
C GLY A 133 13.77 -7.23 -20.45
N LYS A 134 14.78 -7.17 -19.59
CA LYS A 134 14.92 -7.90 -18.32
C LYS A 134 15.34 -6.98 -17.18
N CYS A 135 14.74 -5.79 -17.14
CA CYS A 135 15.07 -4.81 -16.13
C CYS A 135 14.55 -5.24 -14.75
N GLN A 136 15.42 -5.21 -13.74
CA GLN A 136 15.07 -5.50 -12.35
C GLN A 136 14.83 -4.21 -11.53
N THR A 137 14.86 -3.05 -12.20
CA THR A 137 15.08 -1.76 -11.57
C THR A 137 14.01 -0.75 -11.97
N PHE A 138 13.35 -0.17 -10.98
CA PHE A 138 12.59 1.06 -11.14
C PHE A 138 13.56 2.23 -10.99
N SER A 139 13.53 3.17 -11.93
CA SER A 139 14.41 4.34 -11.92
C SER A 139 13.66 5.61 -12.27
N CYS A 140 13.95 6.68 -11.55
CA CYS A 140 13.49 8.03 -11.87
C CYS A 140 14.54 9.01 -11.34
N GLY A 141 15.21 9.70 -12.27
CA GLY A 141 16.36 10.55 -11.97
C GLY A 141 17.46 9.82 -11.23
N LYS A 142 17.74 10.27 -10.00
CA LYS A 142 18.80 9.71 -9.14
C LYS A 142 18.30 8.65 -8.16
N LEU A 143 17.00 8.34 -8.16
CA LEU A 143 16.40 7.28 -7.34
C LEU A 143 16.32 5.98 -8.13
N GLN A 144 16.80 4.89 -7.52
CA GLN A 144 16.76 3.54 -8.07
C GLN A 144 16.23 2.56 -7.02
N LEU A 145 15.26 1.73 -7.42
CA LEU A 145 14.72 0.63 -6.63
C LEU A 145 14.92 -0.67 -7.41
N HIS A 146 15.84 -1.51 -6.95
CA HIS A 146 16.27 -2.73 -7.64
C HIS A 146 15.95 -3.96 -6.80
N TYR A 147 15.11 -4.86 -7.29
CA TYR A 147 14.92 -6.13 -6.58
C TYR A 147 16.15 -7.02 -6.75
N LEU A 148 16.69 -7.53 -5.64
CA LEU A 148 17.80 -8.50 -5.63
C LEU A 148 17.28 -9.94 -5.65
N SER A 149 16.13 -10.15 -5.01
CA SER A 149 15.40 -11.41 -5.00
C SER A 149 13.91 -11.05 -4.92
N PRO A 150 13.12 -11.37 -5.96
CA PRO A 150 11.69 -11.05 -5.99
C PRO A 150 11.00 -11.40 -4.68
N MET A 151 10.14 -10.52 -4.18
CA MET A 151 9.35 -10.71 -2.96
C MET A 151 10.16 -10.94 -1.67
N ARG A 152 11.50 -10.80 -1.69
CA ARG A 152 12.36 -11.08 -0.53
C ARG A 152 13.34 -9.96 -0.23
N ARG A 153 14.04 -9.42 -1.24
CA ARG A 153 15.11 -8.44 -1.05
C ARG A 153 15.11 -7.38 -2.14
N TRP A 154 15.25 -6.13 -1.71
CA TRP A 154 15.35 -4.98 -2.59
C TRP A 154 16.49 -4.06 -2.15
N ARG A 155 17.20 -3.49 -3.12
CA ARG A 155 18.17 -2.42 -2.91
C ARG A 155 17.54 -1.11 -3.34
N ILE A 156 17.62 -0.14 -2.46
CA ILE A 156 17.09 1.21 -2.65
C ILE A 156 18.28 2.15 -2.61
N PHE A 157 18.44 2.96 -3.65
CA PHE A 157 19.59 3.84 -3.79
C PHE A 157 19.16 5.22 -4.26
N PHE A 158 19.71 6.24 -3.62
CA PHE A 158 19.58 7.62 -4.06
C PHE A 158 20.92 8.35 -3.91
N ASN A 159 21.19 9.23 -4.86
CA ASN A 159 22.39 10.07 -4.87
C ASN A 159 22.13 11.39 -5.61
N GLY A 160 21.64 12.40 -4.91
CA GLY A 160 21.20 13.65 -5.52
C GLY A 160 20.80 14.73 -4.52
N MET A 161 20.21 15.82 -5.01
CA MET A 161 19.79 16.95 -4.17
C MET A 161 18.42 16.70 -3.55
N LEU A 162 18.28 16.98 -2.26
CA LEU A 162 16.99 17.02 -1.55
C LEU A 162 16.85 18.36 -0.83
N LYS A 163 15.59 18.75 -0.62
CA LYS A 163 15.22 19.95 0.11
C LYS A 163 15.20 19.64 1.61
N GLU A 164 16.11 20.23 2.37
CA GLU A 164 16.14 20.15 3.82
C GLU A 164 15.08 21.09 4.42
N ARG A 165 14.35 20.59 5.42
CA ARG A 165 13.53 21.40 6.32
C ARG A 165 13.80 20.98 7.76
N SER A 166 14.03 21.97 8.62
CA SER A 166 14.13 21.80 10.06
C SER A 166 12.84 22.26 10.74
N ASP A 167 12.40 21.53 11.76
CA ASP A 167 11.22 21.90 12.56
C ASP A 167 11.40 23.26 13.29
N ASP A 168 12.66 23.67 13.51
CA ASP A 168 13.02 24.91 14.21
C ASP A 168 13.11 26.15 13.30
N LYS A 169 13.26 25.96 11.98
CA LYS A 169 13.44 27.06 11.01
C LYS A 169 12.42 26.92 9.89
N LYS A 170 11.25 27.52 10.08
CA LYS A 170 10.13 27.45 9.11
C LYS A 170 10.42 28.09 7.75
N ASP A 171 11.41 28.99 7.66
CA ASP A 171 11.62 29.84 6.48
C ASP A 171 12.95 29.60 5.73
N CYS A 172 13.77 28.63 6.14
CA CYS A 172 14.98 28.27 5.40
C CYS A 172 14.82 26.90 4.74
N GLU A 173 14.52 26.93 3.45
CA GLU A 173 14.54 25.74 2.61
C GLU A 173 15.87 25.70 1.86
N GLU A 174 16.78 24.84 2.30
CA GLU A 174 18.10 24.68 1.70
C GLU A 174 18.13 23.39 0.85
N SER A 175 18.74 23.46 -0.33
CA SER A 175 19.00 22.29 -1.15
C SER A 175 20.33 21.69 -0.74
N VAL A 176 20.31 20.44 -0.27
CA VAL A 176 21.51 19.74 0.19
C VAL A 176 21.70 18.44 -0.57
N PHE A 177 22.95 18.03 -0.72
CA PHE A 177 23.29 16.77 -1.36
C PHE A 177 23.04 15.62 -0.38
N VAL A 178 22.28 14.62 -0.79
CA VAL A 178 21.95 13.46 0.02
C VAL A 178 22.25 12.19 -0.76
N LYS A 179 22.93 11.27 -0.11
CA LYS A 179 23.16 9.92 -0.59
C LYS A 179 22.61 8.93 0.42
N PHE A 180 21.84 7.96 -0.04
CA PHE A 180 21.44 6.84 0.79
C PHE A 180 21.42 5.52 0.03
N VAL A 181 21.70 4.45 0.76
CA VAL A 181 21.57 3.08 0.30
C VAL A 181 20.83 2.30 1.38
N PHE A 182 19.67 1.73 1.05
CA PHE A 182 18.95 0.82 1.93
C PHE A 182 18.82 -0.57 1.30
N LEU A 183 18.89 -1.58 2.15
CA LEU A 183 18.49 -2.94 1.85
C LEU A 183 17.15 -3.20 2.52
N TRP A 184 16.10 -3.45 1.73
CA TRP A 184 14.83 -3.94 2.24
C TRP A 184 14.83 -5.47 2.26
N LYS A 185 14.40 -6.05 3.38
CA LYS A 185 14.24 -7.49 3.59
C LYS A 185 12.81 -7.79 4.03
N ALA A 186 12.14 -8.71 3.33
CA ALA A 186 10.81 -9.18 3.71
C ALA A 186 10.83 -9.88 5.07
N ALA A 187 9.84 -9.57 5.91
CA ALA A 187 9.65 -10.18 7.23
C ALA A 187 8.27 -10.87 7.38
N SER A 188 7.45 -10.85 6.33
CA SER A 188 6.18 -11.57 6.27
C SER A 188 5.93 -12.21 4.91
N ASP A 189 4.92 -13.08 4.86
CA ASP A 189 4.28 -13.49 3.62
C ASP A 189 3.67 -12.29 2.88
N VAL A 190 3.28 -12.51 1.63
CA VAL A 190 2.61 -11.49 0.81
C VAL A 190 1.13 -11.43 1.17
N TYR A 191 0.65 -10.22 1.47
CA TYR A 191 -0.77 -9.92 1.58
C TYR A 191 -1.28 -9.45 0.21
N ASP A 192 -2.13 -10.25 -0.44
CA ASP A 192 -2.79 -9.88 -1.70
C ASP A 192 -4.11 -9.16 -1.43
N CYS A 193 -4.12 -7.87 -1.70
CA CYS A 193 -5.25 -7.00 -1.45
C CYS A 193 -6.51 -7.33 -2.25
N THR A 194 -6.40 -8.17 -3.28
CA THR A 194 -7.55 -8.63 -4.08
C THR A 194 -8.25 -9.84 -3.47
N LEU A 195 -7.50 -10.77 -2.86
CA LEU A 195 -8.00 -12.10 -2.49
C LEU A 195 -7.88 -12.44 -1.01
N ASP A 196 -6.94 -11.82 -0.28
CA ASP A 196 -6.70 -12.06 1.15
C ASP A 196 -7.57 -11.17 2.03
N THR A 197 -8.88 -11.19 1.81
CA THR A 197 -9.76 -10.09 2.26
C THR A 197 -11.06 -10.54 2.93
N ASN A 198 -11.69 -9.61 3.67
CA ASN A 198 -13.00 -9.82 4.28
C ASN A 198 -14.14 -9.62 3.27
N LEU A 199 -14.60 -10.73 2.67
CA LEU A 199 -15.73 -10.76 1.73
C LEU A 199 -16.98 -10.01 2.22
N LYS A 200 -17.32 -10.14 3.52
CA LYS A 200 -18.48 -9.46 4.10
C LYS A 200 -18.25 -7.96 4.20
N GLY A 201 -17.04 -7.55 4.58
CA GLY A 201 -16.61 -6.15 4.63
C GLY A 201 -16.66 -5.50 3.24
N PHE A 202 -16.27 -6.24 2.20
CA PHE A 202 -16.28 -5.76 0.82
C PHE A 202 -17.72 -5.59 0.31
N ALA A 203 -18.58 -6.58 0.53
CA ALA A 203 -20.01 -6.48 0.20
C ALA A 203 -20.68 -5.32 0.96
N ASN A 204 -20.34 -5.14 2.24
CA ASN A 204 -20.80 -4.01 3.05
C ASN A 204 -20.38 -2.66 2.44
N ALA A 205 -19.12 -2.51 2.04
CA ALA A 205 -18.60 -1.27 1.48
C ALA A 205 -19.20 -0.95 0.10
N MET A 206 -19.37 -1.95 -0.77
CA MET A 206 -20.07 -1.79 -2.06
C MET A 206 -21.54 -1.45 -1.87
N ALA A 207 -22.23 -2.09 -0.92
CA ALA A 207 -23.65 -1.82 -0.68
C ALA A 207 -23.90 -0.37 -0.20
N ARG A 208 -22.94 0.20 0.55
CA ARG A 208 -22.95 1.60 1.01
C ARG A 208 -22.68 2.63 -0.09
N SER A 209 -22.02 2.28 -1.18
CA SER A 209 -21.78 3.24 -2.28
C SER A 209 -22.99 3.32 -3.19
N GLU A 210 -23.18 4.42 -3.91
CA GLU A 210 -24.06 4.39 -5.08
C GLU A 210 -23.47 3.48 -6.16
N TRP A 211 -24.30 2.90 -7.03
CA TRP A 211 -23.84 2.10 -8.17
C TRP A 211 -24.25 2.79 -9.45
N LYS A 212 -23.42 2.71 -10.49
CA LYS A 212 -23.77 3.22 -11.83
C LYS A 212 -24.99 2.50 -12.43
N SER A 213 -25.18 1.23 -12.07
CA SER A 213 -26.33 0.42 -12.46
C SER A 213 -26.91 -0.25 -11.22
N ALA A 214 -28.23 -0.17 -11.04
CA ALA A 214 -28.90 -0.58 -9.81
C ALA A 214 -28.77 -2.08 -9.48
N LEU A 215 -28.53 -2.93 -10.48
CA LEU A 215 -28.47 -4.38 -10.34
C LEU A 215 -27.11 -4.99 -10.72
N ALA A 216 -26.13 -4.17 -11.10
CA ALA A 216 -24.79 -4.64 -11.45
C ALA A 216 -23.78 -4.09 -10.41
N PRO A 217 -23.29 -4.94 -9.49
CA PRO A 217 -22.29 -4.52 -8.53
C PRO A 217 -20.96 -4.24 -9.24
N PRO A 218 -20.21 -3.21 -8.83
CA PRO A 218 -18.98 -2.77 -9.50
C PRO A 218 -17.76 -3.62 -9.09
N VAL A 219 -17.89 -4.96 -9.17
CA VAL A 219 -16.88 -5.93 -8.69
C VAL A 219 -15.60 -5.85 -9.52
N LYS A 220 -15.73 -5.60 -10.82
CA LYS A 220 -14.56 -5.45 -11.71
C LYS A 220 -13.77 -4.21 -11.34
N GLU A 221 -14.42 -3.06 -11.28
CA GLU A 221 -13.80 -1.78 -10.91
C GLU A 221 -13.19 -1.87 -9.51
N PHE A 222 -13.89 -2.50 -8.57
CA PHE A 222 -13.37 -2.76 -7.24
C PHE A 222 -12.05 -3.52 -7.27
N THR A 223 -12.02 -4.67 -7.95
CA THR A 223 -10.83 -5.53 -8.03
C THR A 223 -9.69 -4.80 -8.74
N GLU A 224 -10.00 -4.02 -9.76
CA GLU A 224 -9.03 -3.18 -10.48
C GLU A 224 -8.48 -2.03 -9.59
N ILE A 225 -9.23 -1.49 -8.63
CA ILE A 225 -8.76 -0.45 -7.69
C ILE A 225 -7.85 -1.06 -6.62
N VAL A 226 -8.24 -2.19 -6.04
CA VAL A 226 -7.50 -2.84 -4.95
C VAL A 226 -6.44 -3.83 -5.44
N ASN A 227 -6.09 -3.78 -6.73
CA ASN A 227 -5.06 -4.63 -7.32
C ASN A 227 -3.66 -4.18 -6.89
N CYS A 228 -3.34 -4.45 -5.64
CA CYS A 228 -2.05 -4.23 -5.04
C CYS A 228 -1.71 -5.42 -4.14
N TYR A 229 -0.47 -5.47 -3.67
CA TYR A 229 -0.07 -6.42 -2.65
C TYR A 229 1.03 -5.80 -1.81
N SER A 230 1.18 -6.30 -0.58
CA SER A 230 2.17 -5.76 0.32
C SER A 230 2.82 -6.81 1.20
N GLN A 231 3.98 -6.42 1.73
CA GLN A 231 4.81 -7.23 2.60
C GLN A 231 5.42 -6.34 3.65
N THR A 232 5.36 -6.77 4.91
CA THR A 232 6.14 -6.15 5.96
C THR A 232 7.61 -6.53 5.82
N GLY A 233 8.49 -5.69 6.35
CA GLY A 233 9.92 -5.89 6.24
C GLY A 233 10.73 -4.91 7.06
N VAL A 234 12.03 -5.00 6.87
CA VAL A 234 13.03 -4.16 7.51
C VAL A 234 13.84 -3.45 6.44
N LEU A 235 14.11 -2.15 6.67
CA LEU A 235 15.06 -1.34 5.92
C LEU A 235 16.29 -1.09 6.79
N ASP A 236 17.44 -1.56 6.37
CA ASP A 236 18.74 -1.24 6.97
C ASP A 236 19.66 -0.61 5.94
N GLY A 237 20.38 0.44 6.33
CA GLY A 237 21.20 1.17 5.39
C GLY A 237 21.87 2.40 5.96
N THR A 238 22.51 3.16 5.07
CA THR A 238 23.26 4.37 5.41
C THR A 238 22.73 5.59 4.68
N VAL A 239 22.85 6.74 5.33
CA VAL A 239 22.55 8.07 4.79
C VAL A 239 23.75 8.98 5.01
N SER A 240 24.15 9.76 4.01
CA SER A 240 25.10 10.86 4.18
C SER A 240 24.53 12.16 3.60
N ILE A 241 24.83 13.27 4.27
CA ILE A 241 24.40 14.63 3.89
C ILE A 241 25.65 15.44 3.58
N ASN A 242 25.71 16.09 2.41
CA ASN A 242 26.83 16.89 1.90
C ASN A 242 28.18 16.17 2.03
N ASP A 243 28.22 14.89 1.68
CA ASP A 243 29.41 14.02 1.80
C ASP A 243 30.00 13.94 3.22
N GLY A 244 29.19 14.23 4.23
CA GLY A 244 29.52 14.04 5.64
C GLY A 244 29.57 12.56 6.05
N PRO A 245 29.74 12.29 7.35
CA PRO A 245 29.82 10.93 7.87
C PRO A 245 28.55 10.14 7.56
N GLU A 246 28.72 8.84 7.30
CA GLU A 246 27.59 7.93 7.10
C GLU A 246 26.83 7.73 8.41
N TYR A 247 25.50 7.89 8.33
CA TYR A 247 24.56 7.68 9.39
C TYR A 247 23.79 6.38 9.14
N GLU A 248 23.93 5.41 10.04
CA GLU A 248 23.22 4.13 9.94
C GLU A 248 21.78 4.26 10.43
N MET A 249 20.87 3.65 9.67
CA MET A 249 19.45 3.60 9.97
C MET A 249 18.95 2.17 9.88
N TYR A 250 18.10 1.81 10.83
CA TYR A 250 17.42 0.53 10.91
C TYR A 250 15.94 0.79 11.19
N LEU A 251 15.09 0.43 10.25
CA LEU A 251 13.67 0.78 10.23
C LEU A 251 12.81 -0.45 9.96
N PHE A 252 11.63 -0.47 10.55
CA PHE A 252 10.58 -1.45 10.28
C PHE A 252 9.51 -0.80 9.42
N GLY A 253 8.98 -1.53 8.44
CA GLY A 253 7.88 -1.01 7.62
C GLY A 253 7.42 -1.98 6.56
N GLU A 254 7.11 -1.46 5.38
CA GLU A 254 6.32 -2.18 4.38
C GLU A 254 6.77 -1.83 2.96
N LYS A 255 6.73 -2.84 2.10
CA LYS A 255 6.75 -2.69 0.65
C LYS A 255 5.33 -2.86 0.13
N VAL A 256 4.87 -1.92 -0.69
CA VAL A 256 3.60 -2.03 -1.41
C VAL A 256 3.89 -2.00 -2.91
N ARG A 257 3.30 -2.94 -3.65
CA ARG A 257 3.26 -2.93 -5.11
C ARG A 257 1.84 -2.63 -5.57
N ASN A 258 1.67 -1.60 -6.39
CA ASN A 258 0.38 -1.24 -6.95
C ASN A 258 0.34 -1.51 -8.46
N LEU A 259 -0.67 -2.30 -8.86
CA LEU A 259 -0.95 -2.77 -10.22
C LEU A 259 -2.36 -2.39 -10.67
N GLY A 260 -3.06 -1.54 -9.91
CA GLY A 260 -4.45 -1.18 -10.16
C GLY A 260 -4.66 -0.30 -11.39
N LYS A 261 -5.90 -0.23 -11.90
CA LYS A 261 -6.19 0.61 -13.06
C LYS A 261 -6.27 2.08 -12.69
N CYS A 262 -5.41 2.89 -13.30
CA CYS A 262 -5.29 4.32 -13.03
C CYS A 262 -6.64 5.04 -13.19
N ALA A 263 -7.39 4.71 -14.26
CA ALA A 263 -8.69 5.32 -14.55
C ALA A 263 -9.73 5.14 -13.41
N ASN A 264 -9.65 4.03 -12.67
CA ASN A 264 -10.61 3.74 -11.60
C ASN A 264 -10.18 4.27 -10.23
N THR A 265 -8.92 4.67 -10.08
CA THR A 265 -8.40 5.25 -8.83
C THR A 265 -8.73 6.74 -8.68
N GLY A 266 -9.20 7.40 -9.75
CA GLY A 266 -9.60 8.81 -9.72
C GLY A 266 -10.69 9.10 -8.69
N GLY A 267 -10.44 10.06 -7.79
CA GLY A 267 -11.39 10.44 -6.74
C GLY A 267 -11.44 9.50 -5.54
N CYS A 268 -10.59 8.47 -5.48
CA CYS A 268 -10.44 7.64 -4.29
C CYS A 268 -9.94 8.48 -3.11
N LYS A 269 -10.56 8.30 -1.95
CA LYS A 269 -10.14 8.88 -0.67
C LYS A 269 -9.72 7.76 0.23
N PHE A 270 -8.55 7.89 0.86
CA PHE A 270 -8.10 6.91 1.82
C PHE A 270 -7.37 7.56 2.99
N THR A 271 -7.37 6.84 4.10
CA THR A 271 -6.55 7.12 5.27
C THR A 271 -5.90 5.82 5.68
N THR A 272 -4.58 5.84 5.76
CA THR A 272 -3.77 4.68 6.13
C THR A 272 -3.01 4.98 7.41
N ILE A 273 -3.10 4.09 8.37
CA ILE A 273 -2.33 4.09 9.61
C ILE A 273 -1.47 2.83 9.58
N LEU A 274 -0.16 3.05 9.61
CA LEU A 274 0.85 2.00 9.71
C LEU A 274 1.49 2.09 11.08
N GLY A 275 1.84 0.94 11.66
CA GLY A 275 2.57 0.94 12.90
C GLY A 275 3.01 -0.45 13.33
N ASN A 276 3.92 -0.46 14.29
CA ASN A 276 4.40 -1.67 14.91
C ASN A 276 4.59 -1.49 16.42
N THR A 277 4.65 -2.61 17.13
CA THR A 277 5.02 -2.66 18.54
C THR A 277 6.30 -3.49 18.66
N PRO A 278 7.47 -2.85 18.82
CA PRO A 278 8.75 -3.55 18.83
C PRO A 278 8.84 -4.67 19.87
N ALA A 279 8.21 -4.52 21.04
CA ALA A 279 8.24 -5.50 22.12
C ALA A 279 7.53 -6.82 21.78
N THR A 280 6.52 -6.79 20.91
CA THR A 280 5.70 -7.97 20.57
C THR A 280 5.87 -8.42 19.12
N GLY A 281 6.58 -7.63 18.30
CA GLY A 281 6.65 -7.85 16.86
C GLY A 281 5.30 -7.62 16.15
N PHE A 282 4.29 -7.09 16.84
CA PHE A 282 2.99 -6.79 16.26
C PHE A 282 3.13 -5.69 15.21
N TYR A 283 2.58 -5.89 14.02
CA TYR A 283 2.51 -4.89 12.96
C TYR A 283 1.06 -4.73 12.50
N PHE A 284 0.67 -3.53 12.11
CA PHE A 284 -0.63 -3.27 11.53
C PHE A 284 -0.56 -2.33 10.33
N HIS A 285 -1.31 -2.68 9.31
CA HIS A 285 -1.66 -1.82 8.19
C HIS A 285 -3.18 -1.65 8.24
N LEU A 286 -3.62 -0.45 8.62
CA LEU A 286 -5.04 -0.11 8.73
C LEU A 286 -5.38 0.96 7.71
N THR A 287 -6.21 0.64 6.72
CA THR A 287 -6.64 1.58 5.70
C THR A 287 -8.16 1.63 5.63
N ASN A 288 -8.71 2.84 5.69
CA ASN A 288 -10.11 3.09 5.32
C ASN A 288 -10.13 3.79 3.96
N MET A 289 -10.81 3.20 2.97
CA MET A 289 -10.82 3.70 1.59
C MET A 289 -12.24 3.87 1.06
N SER A 290 -12.47 4.88 0.24
CA SER A 290 -13.73 5.10 -0.48
C SER A 290 -13.45 5.46 -1.93
N SER A 291 -14.24 4.91 -2.85
CA SER A 291 -14.19 5.21 -4.27
C SER A 291 -15.59 5.52 -4.80
N PRO A 292 -15.79 6.66 -5.50
CA PRO A 292 -17.07 7.05 -6.06
C PRO A 292 -17.68 5.94 -6.92
N TYR A 293 -18.95 5.65 -6.68
CA TYR A 293 -19.72 4.62 -7.38
C TYR A 293 -19.24 3.16 -7.25
N VAL A 294 -18.19 2.89 -6.46
CA VAL A 294 -17.64 1.54 -6.29
C VAL A 294 -17.78 1.02 -4.86
N PHE A 295 -17.28 1.76 -3.87
CA PHE A 295 -17.34 1.35 -2.47
C PHE A 295 -17.18 2.56 -1.52
N ASN A 296 -17.77 2.48 -0.33
CA ASN A 296 -17.70 3.53 0.68
C ASN A 296 -17.30 2.97 2.05
N ASN A 297 -16.33 3.61 2.69
CA ASN A 297 -15.71 3.22 3.97
C ASN A 297 -15.31 1.74 3.99
N LEU A 298 -14.44 1.34 3.08
CA LEU A 298 -13.91 0.00 3.01
C LEU A 298 -12.79 -0.17 4.07
N PRO A 299 -12.98 -1.04 5.08
CA PRO A 299 -11.87 -1.48 5.92
C PRO A 299 -10.93 -2.37 5.09
N PHE A 300 -9.67 -2.00 5.04
CA PHE A 300 -8.67 -2.60 4.18
C PHE A 300 -7.32 -2.70 4.89
N GLY A 301 -6.61 -3.82 4.69
CA GLY A 301 -5.31 -4.07 5.30
C GLY A 301 -5.33 -5.27 6.25
N PHE A 302 -4.29 -5.38 7.08
CA PHE A 302 -4.01 -6.57 7.87
C PHE A 302 -3.27 -6.25 9.16
N VAL A 303 -3.24 -7.24 10.06
CA VAL A 303 -2.34 -7.27 11.21
C VAL A 303 -1.40 -8.46 11.11
N LEU A 304 -0.16 -8.27 11.51
CA LEU A 304 0.84 -9.32 11.68
C LEU A 304 1.00 -9.60 13.17
N GLN A 305 0.79 -10.84 13.57
CA GLN A 305 1.03 -11.29 14.94
C GLN A 305 2.46 -11.79 15.09
N GLY A 306 2.97 -11.88 16.33
CA GLY A 306 4.36 -12.26 16.61
C GLY A 306 4.81 -13.63 16.05
N GLY A 307 3.86 -14.50 15.65
CA GLY A 307 4.13 -15.75 14.94
C GLY A 307 4.34 -15.62 13.41
N GLY A 308 4.26 -14.41 12.86
CA GLY A 308 4.35 -14.15 11.42
C GLY A 308 3.06 -14.38 10.65
N ASP A 309 1.95 -14.66 11.35
CA ASP A 309 0.64 -14.87 10.73
C ASP A 309 -0.01 -13.54 10.35
N ILE A 310 -0.43 -13.45 9.09
CA ILE A 310 -1.17 -12.31 8.55
C ILE A 310 -2.66 -12.56 8.74
N VAL A 311 -3.34 -11.57 9.31
CA VAL A 311 -4.77 -11.61 9.56
C VAL A 311 -5.43 -10.40 8.91
N ALA A 312 -6.30 -10.63 7.93
CA ALA A 312 -7.05 -9.55 7.27
C ALA A 312 -7.98 -8.83 8.27
N LEU A 313 -8.18 -7.53 8.05
CA LEU A 313 -9.13 -6.75 8.87
C LEU A 313 -10.57 -7.16 8.59
N LYS A 314 -11.36 -7.24 9.67
CA LYS A 314 -12.81 -7.43 9.59
C LYS A 314 -13.51 -6.08 9.54
N ASP A 315 -13.27 -5.26 10.57
CA ASP A 315 -13.84 -3.92 10.72
C ASP A 315 -12.74 -2.93 11.12
N LEU A 316 -12.92 -1.68 10.71
CA LEU A 316 -12.02 -0.58 11.01
C LEU A 316 -12.83 0.70 11.13
N ASP A 317 -12.61 1.41 12.23
CA ASP A 317 -13.09 2.76 12.47
C ASP A 317 -11.90 3.65 12.82
N ILE A 318 -11.75 4.74 12.08
CA ILE A 318 -10.67 5.72 12.27
C ILE A 318 -11.33 7.06 12.56
N ASP A 319 -11.17 7.54 13.79
CA ASP A 319 -11.54 8.89 14.19
C ASP A 319 -10.29 9.77 14.24
N ILE A 320 -10.25 10.81 13.40
CA ILE A 320 -9.19 11.82 13.39
C ILE A 320 -9.77 13.09 13.98
N GLN A 321 -9.43 13.39 15.23
CA GLN A 321 -9.89 14.62 15.86
C GLN A 321 -8.92 15.75 15.51
N SER A 322 -9.35 16.59 14.57
CA SER A 322 -8.70 17.86 14.23
C SER A 322 -8.93 18.87 15.36
N GLN A 323 -8.01 18.96 16.34
CA GLN A 323 -8.03 20.09 17.27
C GLN A 323 -7.55 21.36 16.55
N GLY A 324 -8.33 22.44 16.65
CA GLY A 324 -8.14 23.67 15.88
C GLY A 324 -6.84 24.43 16.16
N SER A 325 -6.26 24.98 15.08
CA SER A 325 -5.37 26.15 14.88
C SER A 325 -4.25 26.54 15.89
N LYS A 326 -3.99 25.82 16.98
CA LYS A 326 -2.77 26.01 17.77
C LYS A 326 -2.12 24.65 18.04
N LYS A 327 -0.90 24.48 17.50
CA LYS A 327 0.02 23.34 17.68
C LYS A 327 -0.34 22.47 18.90
N ILE A 328 -0.76 21.22 18.67
CA ILE A 328 -0.54 20.01 19.49
C ILE A 328 -1.17 18.84 18.72
N GLU A 329 -0.44 17.73 18.67
CA GLU A 329 -0.75 16.41 18.12
C GLU A 329 -2.24 16.14 17.84
N SER A 330 -2.58 15.84 16.57
CA SER A 330 -3.89 15.32 16.23
C SER A 330 -4.09 14.00 16.97
N LEU A 331 -4.94 14.00 17.98
CA LEU A 331 -5.39 12.77 18.64
C LEU A 331 -6.17 11.97 17.59
N PHE A 332 -5.61 10.81 17.21
CA PHE A 332 -6.30 9.84 16.39
C PHE A 332 -6.60 8.60 17.22
N LYS A 333 -7.77 8.02 17.00
CA LYS A 333 -8.16 6.74 17.60
C LYS A 333 -8.58 5.80 16.48
N ALA A 334 -7.92 4.66 16.41
CA ALA A 334 -8.31 3.57 15.53
C ALA A 334 -8.87 2.42 16.38
N ASN A 335 -10.11 2.02 16.11
CA ASN A 335 -10.69 0.80 16.65
C ASN A 335 -10.82 -0.19 15.50
N PHE A 336 -10.25 -1.39 15.65
CA PHE A 336 -10.30 -2.40 14.60
C PHE A 336 -10.57 -3.78 15.18
N SER A 337 -11.11 -4.65 14.33
CA SER A 337 -11.24 -6.07 14.61
C SER A 337 -10.59 -6.87 13.48
N ALA A 338 -9.92 -7.96 13.83
CA ALA A 338 -9.22 -8.80 12.85
C ALA A 338 -9.92 -10.15 12.64
N GLY A 339 -9.64 -10.73 11.49
CA GLY A 339 -10.07 -12.04 11.04
C GLY A 339 -9.58 -13.22 11.87
N ASN A 340 -9.81 -14.42 11.32
CA ASN A 340 -9.01 -15.58 11.68
C ASN A 340 -7.77 -15.59 10.75
N SER A 341 -6.71 -16.31 11.13
CA SER A 341 -5.49 -16.43 10.30
C SER A 341 -5.83 -16.84 8.87
N LEU A 342 -5.10 -16.27 7.90
CA LEU A 342 -5.28 -16.54 6.46
C LEU A 342 -4.62 -17.86 5.99
N ARG A 343 -3.94 -18.57 6.90
CA ARG A 343 -3.29 -19.86 6.65
C ARG A 343 -4.23 -21.04 6.82
#